data_AF-A0A1Y1N371-F1
#
_entry.id   AF-A0A1Y1N371-F1
#
_cell.length_a   1.000
_cell.length_b   1.000
_cell.length_c   1.000
_cell.angle_alpha   90.00
_cell.angle_beta   90.00
_cell.angle_gamma   90.00
#
_symmetry.space_group_name_H-M   'P 1'
#
loop_
_entity.id
_entity.type
_entity.pdbx_description
1 polymer ?
#
loop_
_entity_poly.entity_id
_entity_poly.type
_entity_poly.pdbx_seq_one_letter_code
_entity_poly.pdbx_strand_id
1 'polypeptide(L)'
;QITFFSKRAAHFFTTLITEIIASREQNGITRPDMIHLLMEARKGRLNFDKTIEETEFRVIERVADRNEEKRKKEQLTDMDITAQALVFFLAGFDSVSSLMCFMAHELAINADIQE
;
A
#
# COMPACT_ATOMS: atom_id res chain seq x y z
N GLN A 1 3.55 -15.07 20.12
CA GLN A 1 3.38 -14.31 18.87
C GLN A 1 4.73 -13.70 18.51
N ILE A 2 5.23 -13.96 17.31
CA ILE A 2 6.43 -13.30 16.79
C ILE A 2 6.01 -11.92 16.29
N THR A 3 6.69 -10.88 16.76
CA THR A 3 6.43 -9.49 16.37
C THR A 3 7.64 -8.96 15.60
N PHE A 4 7.43 -8.63 14.32
CA PHE A 4 8.49 -8.12 13.44
C PHE A 4 8.85 -6.65 13.71
N PHE A 5 7.94 -5.87 14.29
CA PHE A 5 8.13 -4.45 14.57
C PHE A 5 8.11 -4.15 16.07
N SER A 6 8.84 -3.11 16.47
CA SER A 6 8.69 -2.55 17.82
C SER A 6 7.27 -2.01 18.00
N LYS A 7 6.74 -2.09 19.23
CA LYS A 7 5.41 -1.53 19.56
C LYS A 7 5.31 -0.05 19.17
N ARG A 8 6.40 0.70 19.31
CA ARG A 8 6.48 2.11 18.93
C ARG A 8 6.33 2.29 17.41
N ALA A 9 7.06 1.53 16.61
CA ALA A 9 6.98 1.61 15.15
C ALA A 9 5.60 1.19 14.64
N ALA A 10 5.06 0.08 15.14
CA ALA A 10 3.72 -0.38 14.79
C ALA A 10 2.67 0.69 15.12
N HIS A 11 2.71 1.24 16.33
CA HIS A 11 1.79 2.31 16.72
C HIS A 11 1.95 3.57 15.84
N PHE A 12 3.19 3.97 15.54
CA PHE A 12 3.45 5.11 14.66
C PHE A 12 2.80 4.93 13.28
N PHE A 13 3.04 3.79 12.61
CA PHE A 13 2.48 3.56 11.28
C PHE A 13 0.97 3.40 11.30
N THR A 14 0.40 2.70 12.28
CA THR A 14 -1.06 2.60 12.42
C THR A 14 -1.69 3.96 12.62
N THR A 15 -1.18 4.76 13.56
CA THR A 15 -1.69 6.12 13.81
C THR A 15 -1.59 7.00 12.57
N LEU A 16 -0.44 6.99 11.89
CA LEU A 16 -0.22 7.76 10.66
C LEU A 16 -1.24 7.40 9.56
N ILE A 17 -1.42 6.11 9.27
CA ILE A 17 -2.34 5.68 8.21
C ILE A 17 -3.79 5.96 8.59
N THR A 18 -4.18 5.72 9.85
CA THR A 18 -5.52 6.05 10.35
C THR A 18 -5.81 7.55 10.26
N GLU A 19 -4.86 8.42 10.63
CA GLU A 19 -4.98 9.87 10.49
C GLU A 19 -5.11 10.30 9.02
N ILE A 20 -4.34 9.68 8.12
CA ILE A 20 -4.43 9.94 6.68
C ILE A 20 -5.82 9.57 6.14
N ILE A 21 -6.34 8.39 6.50
CA ILE A 21 -7.68 7.95 6.09
C ILE A 21 -8.73 8.94 6.61
N ALA A 22 -8.70 9.25 7.91
CA ALA A 22 -9.65 10.16 8.52
C ALA A 22 -9.61 11.57 7.91
N SER A 23 -8.41 12.12 7.71
CA SER A 23 -8.22 13.43 7.06
C SER A 23 -8.75 13.45 5.63
N ARG A 24 -8.55 12.37 4.87
CA ARG A 24 -9.05 12.27 3.49
C ARG A 24 -10.57 12.17 3.44
N GLU A 25 -11.19 11.40 4.34
CA GLU A 25 -12.64 11.25 4.38
C GLU A 25 -13.33 12.55 4.83
N GLN A 26 -12.80 13.22 5.85
CA GLN A 26 -13.35 14.49 6.35
C GLN A 26 -13.26 15.62 5.32
N ASN A 27 -12.15 15.69 4.59
CA ASN A 27 -11.91 16.74 3.60
C ASN A 27 -12.36 16.38 2.18
N GLY A 28 -12.91 15.17 1.97
CA GLY A 28 -13.30 14.70 0.63
C GLY A 28 -12.13 14.59 -0.36
N ILE A 29 -10.93 14.27 0.11
CA ILE A 29 -9.72 14.23 -0.72
C ILE A 29 -9.67 12.92 -1.52
N THR A 30 -9.85 13.04 -2.83
CA THR A 30 -9.66 11.96 -3.80
C THR A 30 -8.28 12.06 -4.42
N ARG A 31 -7.45 11.04 -4.23
CA ARG A 31 -6.12 10.92 -4.87
C ARG A 31 -6.02 9.54 -5.50
N PRO A 32 -5.59 9.40 -6.76
CA PRO A 32 -5.43 8.09 -7.39
C PRO A 32 -4.18 7.38 -6.85
N ASP A 33 -4.18 7.04 -5.56
CA ASP A 33 -3.13 6.32 -4.86
C ASP A 33 -3.64 5.02 -4.23
N MET A 34 -2.73 4.17 -3.78
CA MET A 34 -3.05 2.86 -3.20
C MET A 34 -3.99 2.97 -1.97
N ILE A 35 -3.81 3.98 -1.12
CA ILE A 35 -4.68 4.17 0.05
C ILE A 35 -6.11 4.48 -0.40
N HIS A 36 -6.28 5.32 -1.42
CA HIS A 36 -7.61 5.59 -1.96
C HIS A 36 -8.25 4.35 -2.61
N LEU A 37 -7.47 3.54 -3.32
CA LEU A 37 -7.94 2.26 -3.84
C LEU A 37 -8.44 1.34 -2.72
N LEU A 38 -7.71 1.26 -1.61
CA LEU A 38 -8.09 0.46 -0.44
C LEU A 38 -9.31 1.04 0.30
N MET A 39 -9.46 2.37 0.37
CA MET A 39 -10.66 3.03 0.91
C MET A 39 -11.91 2.74 0.06
N GLU A 40 -11.79 2.71 -1.27
CA GLU A 40 -12.90 2.37 -2.16
C GLU A 40 -13.19 0.87 -2.15
N ALA A 41 -12.18 0.01 -2.05
CA ALA A 41 -12.33 -1.42 -1.82
C ALA A 41 -13.11 -1.70 -0.51
N ARG A 42 -12.78 -0.97 0.56
CA ARG A 42 -13.50 -1.01 1.86
C ARG A 42 -14.99 -0.66 1.70
N LYS A 43 -15.33 0.33 0.87
CA LYS A 43 -16.71 0.73 0.56
C LYS A 43 -17.42 -0.22 -0.42
N GLY A 44 -16.74 -1.25 -0.93
CA GLY A 44 -17.27 -2.16 -1.94
C GLY A 44 -17.38 -1.54 -3.33
N ARG A 45 -16.61 -0.48 -3.61
CA ARG A 45 -16.60 0.31 -4.85
C ARG A 45 -15.26 0.18 -5.58
N LEU A 46 -14.85 -1.03 -5.94
CA LEU A 46 -13.70 -1.21 -6.83
C LEU A 46 -14.14 -1.01 -8.28
N ASN A 47 -14.08 0.24 -8.75
CA ASN A 47 -14.24 0.54 -10.18
C ASN A 47 -12.86 0.38 -10.84
N PHE A 48 -12.53 -0.83 -11.29
CA PHE A 48 -11.40 -0.99 -12.20
C PHE A 48 -11.78 -0.33 -13.53
N ASP A 49 -11.09 0.73 -13.89
CA ASP A 49 -11.13 1.21 -15.26
C ASP A 49 -10.72 0.05 -16.17
N LYS A 50 -11.58 -0.34 -17.12
CA LYS A 50 -11.46 -1.57 -17.92
C LYS A 50 -10.26 -1.59 -18.89
N THR A 51 -9.35 -0.64 -18.74
CA THR A 51 -8.30 -0.30 -19.71
C THR A 51 -6.96 -0.96 -19.39
N ILE A 52 -6.76 -1.51 -18.19
CA ILE A 52 -5.56 -2.27 -17.86
C ILE A 52 -5.84 -3.75 -18.10
N GLU A 53 -5.15 -4.29 -19.10
CA GLU A 53 -5.20 -5.68 -19.51
C GLU A 53 -5.08 -6.64 -18.32
N GLU A 54 -5.85 -7.72 -18.42
CA GLU A 54 -5.92 -8.82 -17.47
C GLU A 54 -4.54 -9.41 -17.22
N THR A 55 -3.82 -8.97 -16.18
CA THR A 55 -2.65 -9.73 -15.75
C THR A 55 -2.57 -9.79 -14.23
N GLU A 56 -2.61 -11.04 -13.76
CA GLU A 56 -2.21 -11.50 -12.43
C GLU A 56 -3.19 -11.35 -11.26
N PHE A 57 -3.98 -10.27 -11.12
CA PHE A 57 -4.87 -10.13 -9.94
C PHE A 57 -6.21 -10.89 -10.05
N ARG A 58 -6.75 -11.10 -11.26
CA ARG A 58 -8.07 -11.76 -11.46
C ARG A 58 -8.04 -13.29 -11.36
N VAL A 59 -6.87 -13.93 -11.45
CA VAL A 59 -6.76 -15.40 -11.39
C VAL A 59 -7.05 -15.92 -9.98
N ILE A 60 -6.68 -15.16 -8.93
CA ILE A 60 -6.98 -15.53 -7.54
C ILE A 60 -8.49 -15.46 -7.26
N GLU A 61 -9.23 -14.61 -7.97
CA GLU A 61 -10.68 -14.44 -7.78
C GLU A 61 -11.52 -15.43 -8.59
N ARG A 62 -11.07 -15.84 -9.79
CA ARG A 62 -11.84 -16.76 -10.67
C ARG A 62 -11.87 -18.22 -10.22
N VAL A 63 -11.02 -18.65 -9.27
CA VAL A 63 -11.08 -20.02 -8.70
C VAL A 63 -12.09 -20.12 -7.54
N ALA A 64 -12.66 -18.99 -7.10
CA ALA A 64 -13.62 -18.94 -5.99
C ALA A 64 -15.09 -19.08 -6.43
N ASP A 65 -15.36 -19.39 -7.71
CA ASP A 65 -16.70 -19.67 -8.23
C ASP A 65 -17.18 -21.08 -7.82
N ARG A 66 -17.65 -21.21 -6.57
CA ARG A 66 -18.73 -22.11 -6.13
C ARG A 66 -18.97 -21.96 -4.63
N ASN A 67 -19.75 -20.94 -4.24
CA ASN A 67 -20.82 -21.01 -3.21
C ASN A 67 -21.25 -19.60 -2.79
N GLU A 68 -22.47 -19.23 -3.18
CA GLU A 68 -23.10 -17.91 -3.00
C GLU A 68 -23.73 -17.66 -1.61
N GLU A 69 -23.51 -18.50 -0.59
CA GLU A 69 -24.15 -18.27 0.72
C GLU A 69 -23.14 -17.93 1.83
N LYS A 70 -23.19 -16.66 2.28
CA LYS A 70 -22.65 -16.12 3.54
C LYS A 70 -21.14 -15.86 3.66
N ARG A 71 -20.52 -15.25 2.66
CA ARG A 71 -19.40 -14.34 2.99
C ARG A 71 -20.02 -13.04 3.49
N LYS A 72 -20.09 -12.84 4.82
CA LYS A 72 -20.03 -11.47 5.36
C LYS A 72 -18.85 -10.84 4.63
N LYS A 73 -19.07 -9.83 3.80
CA LYS A 73 -17.97 -9.04 3.24
C LYS A 73 -17.22 -8.50 4.45
N GLU A 74 -16.16 -9.17 4.87
CA GLU A 74 -15.28 -8.65 5.91
C GLU A 74 -14.80 -7.31 5.39
N GLN A 75 -15.31 -6.26 6.02
CA GLN A 75 -14.94 -4.91 5.65
C GLN A 75 -13.46 -4.77 5.99
N LEU A 76 -12.68 -4.31 5.01
CA LEU A 76 -11.27 -4.05 5.19
C LEU A 76 -11.09 -3.10 6.37
N THR A 77 -10.38 -3.54 7.41
CA THR A 77 -10.15 -2.73 8.60
C THR A 77 -9.01 -1.73 8.35
N ASP A 78 -8.94 -0.67 9.14
CA ASP A 78 -7.82 0.28 9.07
C ASP A 78 -6.48 -0.43 9.34
N MET A 79 -6.49 -1.49 10.13
CA MET A 79 -5.30 -2.33 10.37
C MET A 79 -4.90 -3.10 9.10
N ASP A 80 -5.86 -3.60 8.32
CA ASP A 80 -5.58 -4.27 7.05
C ASP A 80 -5.02 -3.27 6.01
N ILE A 81 -5.60 -2.06 5.94
CA ILE A 81 -5.09 -0.99 5.07
C ILE A 81 -3.66 -0.60 5.49
N THR A 82 -3.42 -0.45 6.80
CA THR A 82 -2.09 -0.16 7.34
C THR A 82 -1.10 -1.27 6.99
N ALA A 83 -1.49 -2.53 7.17
CA ALA A 83 -0.63 -3.68 6.87
C ALA A 83 -0.24 -3.71 5.39
N GLN A 84 -1.20 -3.52 4.49
CA GLN A 84 -0.94 -3.44 3.05
C GLN A 84 -0.01 -2.27 2.71
N ALA A 85 -0.26 -1.09 3.27
CA ALA A 85 0.59 0.07 3.04
C ALA A 85 2.03 -0.14 3.52
N LEU A 86 2.21 -0.84 4.64
CA LEU A 86 3.51 -1.13 5.19
C LEU A 86 4.31 -2.11 4.31
N VAL A 87 3.65 -3.11 3.72
CA VAL A 87 4.30 -4.05 2.79
C VAL A 87 4.85 -3.30 1.57
N PHE A 88 4.03 -2.46 0.93
CA PHE A 88 4.49 -1.66 -0.22
C PHE A 88 5.60 -0.67 0.15
N PHE A 89 5.49 -0.04 1.33
CA PHE A 89 6.54 0.86 1.83
C PHE A 89 7.88 0.13 1.97
N LEU A 90 7.91 -1.03 2.63
CA LEU A 90 9.16 -1.76 2.89
C LEU A 90 9.77 -2.33 1.61
N ALA A 91 8.95 -2.85 0.71
CA ALA A 91 9.42 -3.38 -0.58
C ALA A 91 10.12 -2.30 -1.42
N GLY A 92 9.61 -1.06 -1.40
CA GLY A 92 10.21 0.06 -2.11
C GLY A 92 11.34 0.76 -1.36
N PHE A 93 11.31 0.80 -0.04
CA PHE A 93 12.22 1.61 0.76
C PHE A 93 13.66 1.05 0.77
N ASP A 94 13.82 -0.25 1.00
CA ASP A 94 15.15 -0.85 1.22
C ASP A 94 16.05 -0.78 -0.03
N SER A 95 15.48 -1.12 -1.19
CA SER A 95 16.18 -1.08 -2.48
C SER A 95 16.53 0.34 -2.90
N VAL A 96 15.57 1.27 -2.81
CA VAL A 96 15.77 2.67 -3.23
C VAL A 96 16.72 3.40 -2.30
N SER A 97 16.64 3.19 -1.00
CA SER A 97 17.57 3.82 -0.05
C SER A 97 19.02 3.34 -0.27
N SER A 98 19.22 2.03 -0.48
CA SER A 98 20.53 1.47 -0.80
C SER A 98 21.07 2.04 -2.11
N LEU A 99 20.24 2.10 -3.15
CA LEU A 99 20.62 2.68 -4.45
C LEU A 99 20.99 4.15 -4.32
N MET A 100 20.23 4.95 -3.56
CA MET A 100 20.54 6.37 -3.31
C MET A 100 21.88 6.54 -2.61
N CYS A 101 22.21 5.68 -1.64
CA CYS A 101 23.50 5.71 -0.97
C CYS A 101 24.66 5.44 -1.94
N PHE A 102 24.55 4.42 -2.80
CA PHE A 102 25.57 4.13 -3.81
C PHE A 102 25.67 5.25 -4.84
N MET A 103 24.54 5.75 -5.33
CA MET A 103 24.52 6.87 -6.27
C MET A 103 25.23 8.10 -5.69
N ALA A 104 24.92 8.48 -4.44
CA ALA A 104 25.57 9.59 -3.78
C ALA A 104 27.07 9.35 -3.58
N HIS A 105 27.47 8.11 -3.29
CA HIS A 105 28.88 7.74 -3.16
C HIS A 105 29.65 7.90 -4.48
N GLU A 106 29.12 7.34 -5.57
CA GLU A 106 29.76 7.41 -6.88
C GLU A 106 29.82 8.84 -7.42
N LEU A 107 28.77 9.64 -7.21
CA LEU A 107 28.77 11.05 -7.60
C LEU A 107 29.83 11.85 -6.83
N ALA A 108 30.05 11.57 -5.55
CA ALA A 108 31.05 12.28 -4.75
C ALA A 108 32.50 11.93 -5.12
N ILE A 109 32.74 10.75 -5.69
CA ILE A 109 34.07 10.31 -6.13
C ILE A 109 34.39 10.80 -7.54
N ASN A 110 33.39 10.89 -8.42
CA ASN A 110 33.57 11.25 -9.83
C ASN A 110 33.05 12.68 -10.11
N ALA A 111 33.83 13.67 -9.69
CA ALA A 111 33.49 15.09 -9.83
C ALA A 111 33.24 15.54 -11.28
N ASP A 112 33.86 14.86 -12.24
CA ASP A 112 33.69 15.06 -13.68
C ASP A 112 32.30 14.63 -14.21
N ILE A 113 31.63 13.70 -13.53
CA ILE A 113 30.26 13.28 -13.83
C ILE A 113 29.25 14.14 -13.06
N GLN A 114 29.67 14.72 -11.93
CA GLN A 114 28.83 15.56 -11.08
C GLN A 114 28.63 16.99 -11.62
N GLU A 115 29.65 17.57 -12.28
CA GLU A 115 29.57 18.86 -12.99
C GLU A 115 28.78 18.79 -14.31
#